data_AF-A0A176ZZU4-F1
#
_entry.id   AF-A0A176ZZU4-F1
#
_cell.length_a   1.000
_cell.length_b   1.000
_cell.length_c   1.000
_cell.angle_alpha   90.00
_cell.angle_beta   90.00
_cell.angle_gamma   90.00
#
_symmetry.space_group_name_H-M   'P 1'
#
loop_
_entity.id
_entity.type
_entity.pdbx_description
1 polymer ?
#
loop_
_entity_poly.entity_id
_entity_poly.type
_entity_poly.pdbx_seq_one_letter_code
_entity_poly.pdbx_strand_id
1 'polypeptide(L)'
;MHFKAGLLLPLLADAVLARSLSGDYQKPNINRAASYAVKEPPLTTDWNFKVGTNPWPEYPRPQLERAEWQNLNGIWKYQDAASLNSLNSPPFGQELAQEVLIPSCLESAFAES
;
A
#
# COMPACT_ATOMS: atom_id res chain seq x y z
N MET A 1 -11.86 57.21 43.45
CA MET A 1 -12.76 56.61 44.46
C MET A 1 -13.72 55.68 43.74
N HIS A 2 -13.62 54.37 43.96
CA HIS A 2 -14.72 53.43 44.22
C HIS A 2 -14.25 51.98 44.04
N PHE A 3 -14.15 51.31 45.19
CA PHE A 3 -14.05 49.86 45.36
C PHE A 3 -15.35 49.18 44.89
N LYS A 4 -15.24 48.02 44.24
CA LYS A 4 -16.15 46.88 44.48
C LYS A 4 -15.38 45.57 44.38
N ALA A 5 -15.38 44.85 45.51
CA ALA A 5 -14.98 43.46 45.64
C ALA A 5 -16.07 42.53 45.06
N GLY A 6 -15.66 41.39 44.52
CA GLY A 6 -16.57 40.32 44.09
C GLY A 6 -15.82 38.99 44.05
N LEU A 7 -16.02 38.19 45.09
CA LEU A 7 -15.48 36.86 45.31
C LEU A 7 -16.44 35.85 44.68
N LEU A 8 -15.96 34.90 43.86
CA LEU A 8 -16.66 33.66 43.51
C LEU A 8 -15.66 32.66 42.87
N LEU A 9 -15.27 31.66 43.65
CA LEU A 9 -14.71 30.39 43.17
C LEU A 9 -15.82 29.58 42.48
N PRO A 10 -15.48 28.77 41.46
CA PRO A 10 -15.93 27.39 41.54
C PRO A 10 -14.91 26.34 41.03
N LEU A 11 -14.90 25.23 41.78
CA LEU A 11 -14.64 23.83 41.43
C LEU A 11 -13.64 23.50 40.30
N LEU A 12 -12.50 22.93 40.69
CA LEU A 12 -11.72 22.01 39.85
C LEU A 12 -12.54 20.73 39.61
N ALA A 13 -12.93 20.50 38.36
CA ALA A 13 -13.34 19.19 37.88
C ALA A 13 -12.14 18.52 37.23
N ASP A 14 -11.56 17.51 37.88
CA ASP A 14 -10.52 16.67 37.30
C ASP A 14 -11.13 15.78 36.21
N ALA A 15 -11.05 16.23 34.96
CA ALA A 15 -11.35 15.40 33.80
C ALA A 15 -10.17 14.45 33.55
N VAL A 16 -10.30 13.20 34.00
CA VAL A 16 -9.41 12.10 33.58
C VAL A 16 -9.60 11.90 32.08
N LEU A 17 -8.64 12.36 31.28
CA LEU A 17 -8.56 12.06 29.85
C LEU A 17 -8.31 10.56 29.69
N ALA A 18 -9.36 9.83 29.34
CA ALA A 18 -9.23 8.50 28.77
C ALA A 18 -8.41 8.62 27.46
N ARG A 19 -7.14 8.22 27.49
CA ARG A 19 -6.34 8.03 26.28
C ARG A 19 -6.94 6.85 25.53
N SER A 20 -7.75 7.17 24.53
CA SER A 20 -8.13 6.23 23.48
C SER A 20 -6.86 5.70 22.84
N LEU A 21 -6.63 4.39 22.92
CA LEU A 21 -5.65 3.67 22.11
C LEU A 21 -6.23 3.52 20.69
N SER A 22 -6.54 4.65 20.06
CA SER A 22 -6.64 4.68 18.60
C SER A 22 -5.21 4.61 18.12
N GLY A 23 -4.74 3.40 17.80
CA GLY A 23 -3.55 3.26 16.97
C GLY A 23 -3.85 4.03 15.69
N ASP A 24 -3.17 5.16 15.50
CA ASP A 24 -3.24 5.92 14.26
C ASP A 24 -2.65 5.06 13.16
N TYR A 25 -3.48 4.18 12.58
CA TYR A 25 -3.20 3.61 11.28
C TYR A 25 -3.32 4.75 10.28
N GLN A 26 -2.23 5.49 10.13
CA GLN A 26 -2.07 6.52 9.11
C GLN A 26 -2.21 5.81 7.76
N LYS A 27 -3.43 5.79 7.21
CA LYS A 27 -3.67 5.35 5.84
C LYS A 27 -2.80 6.22 4.95
N PRO A 28 -1.82 5.65 4.21
CA PRO A 28 -0.96 6.45 3.37
C PRO A 28 -1.83 7.25 2.39
N ASN A 29 -1.39 8.48 2.13
CA ASN A 29 -2.08 9.41 1.25
C ASN A 29 -2.05 8.83 -0.20
N ILE A 30 -3.13 8.15 -0.60
CA ILE A 30 -3.32 7.42 -1.87
C ILE A 30 -3.28 8.28 -3.14
N ASN A 31 -2.90 9.56 -3.06
CA ASN A 31 -3.05 10.51 -4.17
C ASN A 31 -1.83 10.59 -5.12
N ARG A 32 -0.87 9.67 -5.01
CA ARG A 32 0.19 9.54 -6.00
C ARG A 32 0.43 8.06 -6.27
N ALA A 33 0.09 7.61 -7.49
CA ALA A 33 0.56 6.33 -7.99
C ALA A 33 2.08 6.32 -7.88
N ALA A 34 2.62 5.46 -7.02
CA ALA A 34 4.05 5.32 -6.87
C ALA A 34 4.56 4.49 -8.05
N SER A 35 5.61 4.98 -8.69
CA SER A 35 6.25 4.27 -9.80
C SER A 35 7.13 3.15 -9.27
N TYR A 36 7.09 2.01 -9.93
CA TYR A 36 7.84 0.81 -9.58
C TYR A 36 9.32 1.09 -9.31
N ALA A 37 9.78 0.62 -8.14
CA ALA A 37 11.19 0.55 -7.79
C ALA A 37 11.46 -0.72 -6.97
N VAL A 38 12.63 -1.33 -7.19
CA VAL A 38 13.07 -2.48 -6.39
C VAL A 38 13.41 -2.01 -4.97
N LYS A 39 12.80 -2.63 -3.97
CA LYS A 39 13.04 -2.34 -2.54
C LYS A 39 14.23 -3.12 -2.00
N GLU A 40 14.68 -2.73 -0.82
CA GLU A 40 15.64 -3.51 -0.04
C GLU A 40 14.90 -4.51 0.86
N PRO A 41 15.01 -5.84 0.60
CA PRO A 41 14.39 -6.84 1.45
C PRO A 41 15.25 -7.18 2.69
N PRO A 42 14.66 -7.84 3.71
CA PRO A 42 15.40 -8.30 4.89
C PRO A 42 16.55 -9.27 4.58
N LEU A 43 16.43 -10.01 3.47
CA LEU A 43 17.45 -10.93 2.97
C LEU A 43 17.72 -10.58 1.50
N THR A 44 18.93 -10.08 1.23
CA THR A 44 19.37 -9.66 -0.09
C THR A 44 20.23 -10.74 -0.74
N THR A 45 20.13 -10.83 -2.07
CA THR A 45 21.04 -11.63 -2.89
C THR A 45 21.55 -10.79 -4.04
N ASP A 46 22.65 -11.21 -4.68
CA ASP A 46 23.19 -10.55 -5.88
C ASP A 46 22.18 -10.48 -7.04
N TRP A 47 21.09 -11.25 -7.00
CA TRP A 47 20.07 -11.29 -8.04
C TRP A 47 18.99 -10.21 -7.87
N ASN A 48 18.74 -9.73 -6.66
CA ASN A 48 17.63 -8.82 -6.37
C ASN A 48 17.66 -7.57 -7.25
N PHE A 49 18.84 -6.97 -7.43
CA PHE A 49 19.00 -5.74 -8.22
C PHE A 49 19.22 -6.01 -9.72
N LYS A 50 19.43 -7.28 -10.12
CA LYS A 50 19.65 -7.65 -11.53
C LYS A 50 18.36 -7.84 -12.32
N VAL A 51 17.25 -8.14 -11.64
CA VAL A 51 15.95 -8.32 -12.30
C VAL A 51 15.47 -7.03 -12.96
N GLY A 52 15.66 -5.88 -12.29
CA GLY A 52 15.25 -4.58 -12.81
C GLY A 52 13.76 -4.56 -13.19
N THR A 53 13.45 -4.13 -14.41
CA THR A 53 12.09 -4.07 -14.97
C THR A 53 11.82 -5.13 -16.03
N ASN A 54 12.74 -6.08 -16.23
CA ASN A 54 12.67 -7.06 -17.31
C ASN A 54 12.50 -8.49 -16.74
N PRO A 55 11.25 -8.88 -16.42
CA PRO A 55 11.00 -10.20 -15.88
C PRO A 55 11.25 -11.25 -16.95
N TRP A 56 11.51 -12.49 -16.53
CA TRP A 56 11.76 -13.55 -17.48
C TRP A 56 10.55 -13.73 -18.43
N PRO A 57 10.76 -13.76 -19.75
CA PRO A 57 9.66 -13.65 -20.69
C PRO A 57 8.85 -14.93 -20.81
N GLU A 58 9.46 -16.07 -20.51
CA GLU A 58 8.81 -17.36 -20.64
C GLU A 58 9.33 -18.32 -19.58
N TYR A 59 8.42 -19.16 -19.08
CA TYR A 59 8.80 -20.35 -18.37
C TYR A 59 8.75 -21.52 -19.36
N PRO A 60 9.90 -22.04 -19.83
CA PRO A 60 9.91 -23.04 -20.89
C PRO A 60 9.12 -24.27 -20.44
N ARG A 61 8.02 -24.55 -21.15
CA ARG A 61 7.28 -25.82 -21.03
C ARG A 61 7.35 -26.55 -22.37
N PRO A 62 8.45 -27.26 -22.66
CA PRO A 62 8.70 -27.85 -23.98
C PRO A 62 7.61 -28.80 -24.48
N GLN A 63 6.80 -29.36 -23.58
CA GLN A 63 5.70 -30.28 -23.91
C GLN A 63 4.34 -29.59 -24.10
N LEU A 64 4.24 -28.29 -23.78
CA LEU A 64 2.99 -27.52 -23.76
C LEU A 64 3.14 -26.20 -24.54
N GLU A 65 3.86 -26.26 -25.65
CA GLU A 65 4.02 -25.14 -26.56
C GLU A 65 2.67 -24.76 -27.16
N ARG A 66 2.30 -23.49 -27.05
CA ARG A 66 1.09 -22.93 -27.66
C ARG A 66 1.52 -22.04 -28.83
N ALA A 67 0.90 -22.23 -29.99
CA ALA A 67 1.22 -21.46 -31.19
C ALA A 67 1.05 -19.94 -31.00
N GLU A 68 0.08 -19.52 -30.19
CA GLU A 68 -0.26 -18.12 -29.93
C GLU A 68 0.00 -17.76 -28.45
N TRP A 69 1.23 -18.00 -27.97
CA TRP A 69 1.60 -17.63 -26.60
C TRP A 69 1.77 -16.10 -26.47
N GLN A 70 1.04 -15.49 -25.54
CA GLN A 70 1.22 -14.09 -25.17
C GLN A 70 1.79 -13.98 -23.76
N ASN A 71 2.93 -13.32 -23.64
CA ASN A 71 3.51 -12.99 -22.35
C ASN A 71 2.84 -11.71 -21.79
N LEU A 72 2.34 -11.81 -20.56
CA LEU A 72 1.76 -10.68 -19.82
C LEU A 72 2.61 -10.27 -18.60
N ASN A 73 3.81 -10.81 -18.46
CA ASN A 73 4.76 -10.42 -17.43
C ASN A 73 5.19 -8.96 -17.66
N GLY A 74 5.38 -8.24 -16.56
CA GLY A 74 5.71 -6.82 -16.58
C GLY A 74 5.24 -6.15 -15.30
N ILE A 75 5.25 -4.82 -15.31
CA ILE A 75 4.75 -4.02 -14.19
C ILE A 75 3.24 -3.96 -14.29
N TRP A 76 2.56 -4.39 -13.23
CA TRP A 76 1.12 -4.37 -13.08
C TRP A 76 0.74 -3.39 -11.98
N LYS A 77 -0.43 -2.77 -12.13
CA LYS A 77 -1.03 -1.93 -11.10
C LYS A 77 -2.05 -2.72 -10.29
N TYR A 78 -2.11 -2.47 -9.00
CA TYR A 78 -3.08 -3.09 -8.10
C TYR A 78 -3.45 -2.14 -6.96
N GLN A 79 -4.50 -2.50 -6.23
CA GLN A 79 -4.89 -1.87 -4.98
C GLN A 79 -5.76 -2.83 -4.17
N ASP A 80 -5.81 -2.62 -2.86
CA ASP A 80 -6.74 -3.33 -1.99
C ASP A 80 -8.20 -3.00 -2.35
N ALA A 81 -9.05 -4.01 -2.26
CA ALA A 81 -10.49 -3.81 -2.33
C ALA A 81 -10.99 -3.10 -1.07
N ALA A 82 -11.86 -2.09 -1.23
CA ALA A 82 -12.41 -1.35 -0.10
C ALA A 82 -13.29 -2.22 0.83
N SER A 83 -13.87 -3.29 0.29
CA SER A 83 -14.66 -4.29 1.00
C SER A 83 -14.87 -5.52 0.11
N LEU A 84 -15.32 -6.64 0.69
CA LEU A 84 -15.70 -7.84 -0.08
C LEU A 84 -16.75 -7.55 -1.15
N ASN A 85 -17.68 -6.62 -0.90
CA ASN A 85 -18.71 -6.26 -1.87
C ASN A 85 -18.13 -5.57 -3.12
N SER A 86 -16.95 -4.95 -3.00
CA SER A 86 -16.28 -4.26 -4.12
C SER A 86 -15.81 -5.22 -5.21
N LEU A 87 -15.69 -6.52 -4.90
CA LEU A 87 -15.31 -7.56 -5.86
C LEU A 87 -16.36 -7.78 -6.97
N ASN A 88 -17.63 -7.41 -6.71
CA ASN A 88 -18.70 -7.54 -7.70
C ASN A 88 -18.68 -6.41 -8.75
N SER A 89 -17.97 -5.32 -8.47
CA SER A 89 -17.89 -4.14 -9.34
C SER A 89 -16.47 -3.57 -9.32
N PRO A 90 -15.49 -4.29 -9.90
CA PRO A 90 -14.10 -3.82 -9.93
C PRO A 90 -13.95 -2.52 -10.75
N PRO A 91 -13.02 -1.63 -10.37
CA PRO A 91 -12.86 -0.30 -10.97
C PRO A 91 -12.10 -0.36 -12.32
N PHE A 92 -12.73 -0.85 -13.37
CA PHE A 92 -12.13 -0.89 -14.71
C PHE A 92 -11.83 0.51 -15.26
N GLY A 93 -10.72 0.62 -16.01
CA GLY A 93 -10.30 1.87 -16.65
C GLY A 93 -9.82 2.95 -15.68
N GLN A 94 -9.60 2.60 -14.41
CA GLN A 94 -9.07 3.50 -13.39
C GLN A 94 -7.61 3.18 -13.11
N GLU A 95 -6.86 4.21 -12.75
CA GLU A 95 -5.50 4.08 -12.23
C GLU A 95 -5.54 3.51 -10.81
N LEU A 96 -4.75 2.46 -10.56
CA LEU A 96 -4.63 1.84 -9.25
C LEU A 96 -3.35 2.32 -8.56
N ALA A 97 -3.36 2.33 -7.23
CA ALA A 97 -2.37 3.06 -6.44
C ALA A 97 -0.96 2.45 -6.42
N GLN A 98 -0.84 1.12 -6.50
CA GLN A 98 0.41 0.38 -6.28
C GLN A 98 0.87 -0.31 -7.56
N GLU A 99 2.18 -0.54 -7.68
CA GLU A 99 2.81 -1.27 -8.79
C GLU A 99 3.55 -2.52 -8.30
N VAL A 100 3.56 -3.59 -9.10
CA VAL A 100 4.29 -4.84 -8.84
C VAL A 100 4.86 -5.42 -10.13
N LEU A 101 6.08 -5.96 -10.09
CA LEU A 101 6.64 -6.74 -11.19
C LEU A 101 6.16 -8.19 -11.14
N ILE A 102 5.32 -8.59 -12.10
CA ILE A 102 4.90 -9.98 -12.28
C ILE A 102 6.04 -10.75 -12.96
N PRO A 103 6.42 -11.95 -12.48
CA PRO A 103 5.67 -12.85 -11.58
C PRO A 103 6.16 -12.90 -10.12
N SER A 104 6.34 -11.74 -9.47
CA SER A 104 6.79 -11.70 -8.07
C SER A 104 5.64 -11.75 -7.06
N CYS A 105 5.93 -12.13 -5.82
CA CYS A 105 4.98 -12.03 -4.69
C CYS A 105 4.82 -10.57 -4.24
N LEU A 106 3.66 -10.21 -3.68
CA LEU A 106 3.38 -8.85 -3.17
C LEU A 106 4.21 -8.50 -1.92
N GLU A 107 4.69 -9.49 -1.20
CA GLU A 107 5.55 -9.32 -0.02
C GLU A 107 7.04 -9.21 -0.39
N SER A 108 7.36 -9.37 -1.68
CA SER A 108 8.74 -9.33 -2.16
C SER A 108 9.25 -7.89 -2.34
N ALA A 109 10.55 -7.76 -2.59
CA ALA A 109 11.18 -6.50 -2.95
C ALA A 109 10.68 -5.88 -4.26
N PHE A 110 9.85 -6.60 -5.02
CA PHE A 110 9.38 -6.21 -6.34
C PHE A 110 7.94 -5.70 -6.36
N ALA A 111 7.37 -5.41 -5.19
CA ALA A 111 6.04 -4.82 -5.05
C ALA A 111 6.10 -3.56 -4.18
N GLU A 112 5.35 -2.53 -4.56
CA GLU A 112 5.12 -1.35 -3.74
C GLU A 112 4.29 -1.72 -2.48
N SER A 113 4.32 -0.91 -1.43
CA SER A 113 3.58 -1.14 -0.18
C SER A 113 2.69 0.06 0.09
#